data_AF-A0A3D4CHJ4-F1
#
_entry.id   AF-A0A3D4CHJ4-F1
#
_cell.length_a   1.000
_cell.length_b   1.000
_cell.length_c   1.000
_cell.angle_alpha   90.00
_cell.angle_beta   90.00
_cell.angle_gamma   90.00
#
_symmetry.space_group_name_H-M   'P 1'
#
loop_
_entity.id
_entity.type
_entity.pdbx_description
1 polymer ?
#
loop_
_entity_poly.entity_id
_entity_poly.type
_entity_poly.pdbx_seq_one_letter_code
_entity_poly.pdbx_strand_id
1 'polypeptide(L)' 'MDKKILELEKKILQLTTEMEEKYPELYAKLDEAPYTIPNEENPDLLKEMQDYYDYLQTELSEYKKLHGINE' A
#
# COMPACT_ATOMS: atom_id res chain seq x y z
N MET A 1 1.78 -10.87 -18.66
CA MET A 1 1.22 -10.26 -17.44
C MET A 1 1.11 -11.34 -16.39
N ASP A 2 2.04 -11.31 -15.45
CA ASP A 2 2.17 -12.27 -14.37
C ASP A 2 0.98 -12.14 -13.41
N LYS A 3 0.23 -13.23 -13.19
CA LYS A 3 -0.94 -13.24 -12.29
C LYS A 3 -0.62 -12.71 -10.89
N LYS A 4 0.63 -12.90 -10.42
CA LYS A 4 1.11 -12.42 -9.12
C LYS A 4 1.09 -10.90 -8.99
N ILE A 5 1.43 -10.18 -10.06
CA ILE A 5 1.44 -8.71 -10.08
C ILE A 5 0.01 -8.20 -9.93
N LEU A 6 -0.92 -8.74 -10.72
CA LEU A 6 -2.34 -8.41 -10.64
C LEU A 6 -2.96 -8.71 -9.25
N GLU A 7 -2.51 -9.76 -8.57
CA GLU A 7 -2.95 -10.06 -7.21
C GLU A 7 -2.39 -9.08 -6.18
N LEU A 8 -1.13 -8.68 -6.32
CA LEU A 8 -0.49 -7.66 -5.48
C LEU A 8 -1.15 -6.30 -5.67
N GLU A 9 -1.39 -5.88 -6.90
CA GLU A 9 -2.10 -4.65 -7.24
C GLU A 9 -3.46 -4.59 -6.58
N LYS A 10 -4.24 -5.68 -6.67
CA LYS A 10 -5.55 -5.75 -6.01
C LYS A 10 -5.43 -5.62 -4.49
N LYS A 11 -4.45 -6.28 -3.88
CA LYS A 11 -4.24 -6.19 -2.43
C LYS A 11 -3.84 -4.79 -1.99
N ILE A 12 -2.92 -4.16 -2.72
CA ILE A 12 -2.51 -2.77 -2.50
C ILE A 12 -3.73 -1.86 -2.62
N LEU A 13 -4.49 -1.97 -3.71
CA LEU A 13 -5.68 -1.16 -3.95
C LEU A 13 -6.70 -1.32 -2.82
N GLN A 14 -7.01 -2.56 -2.44
CA GLN A 14 -7.94 -2.84 -1.33
C GLN A 14 -7.44 -2.26 0.00
N LEU A 15 -6.15 -2.39 0.29
CA LEU A 15 -5.54 -1.84 1.50
C LEU A 15 -5.61 -0.31 1.49
N THR A 16 -5.27 0.33 0.38
CA THR A 16 -5.33 1.80 0.23
C THR A 16 -6.75 2.33 0.29
N THR A 17 -7.73 1.63 -0.29
CA THR A 17 -9.15 2.00 -0.19
C THR A 17 -9.64 1.85 1.25
N GLU A 18 -9.27 0.77 1.95
CA GLU A 18 -9.60 0.63 3.37
C GLU A 18 -8.94 1.74 4.20
N MET A 19 -7.72 2.14 3.87
CA MET A 19 -7.03 3.27 4.49
C MET A 19 -7.74 4.59 4.18
N GLU A 20 -8.19 4.83 2.97
CA GLU A 20 -8.96 6.02 2.62
C GLU A 20 -10.30 6.08 3.39
N GLU A 21 -11.03 4.97 3.46
CA GLU A 21 -12.35 4.90 4.10
C GLU A 21 -12.28 4.91 5.63
N LYS A 22 -11.33 4.19 6.23
CA LYS A 22 -11.23 4.03 7.69
C LYS A 22 -10.20 4.96 8.33
N TYR A 23 -9.15 5.33 7.59
CA TYR A 23 -7.98 6.07 8.09
C TYR A 23 -7.57 7.21 7.14
N PRO A 24 -8.48 8.14 6.79
CA PRO A 24 -8.21 9.18 5.79
C PRO A 24 -6.99 10.05 6.16
N GLU A 25 -6.67 10.19 7.44
CA GLU A 25 -5.47 10.89 7.92
C GLU A 25 -4.16 10.17 7.56
N LEU A 26 -4.17 8.83 7.60
CA LEU A 26 -3.05 8.01 7.16
C LEU A 26 -2.94 8.02 5.63
N TYR A 27 -4.08 7.91 4.94
CA TYR A 27 -4.13 7.97 3.48
C TYR A 27 -3.67 9.33 2.93
N ALA A 28 -4.04 10.43 3.58
CA ALA A 28 -3.58 11.76 3.22
C ALA A 28 -2.05 11.91 3.31
N LYS A 29 -1.39 11.26 4.29
CA LYS A 29 0.09 11.22 4.37
C LYS A 29 0.73 10.45 3.22
N LEU A 30 0.04 9.45 2.68
CA LEU A 30 0.50 8.68 1.52
C LEU A 30 0.35 9.46 0.22
N ASP A 31 -0.70 10.28 0.09
CA ASP A 31 -0.91 11.15 -1.09
C ASP A 31 0.19 12.23 -1.21
N GLU A 32 0.72 12.72 -0.07
CA GLU A 32 1.85 13.67 -0.03
C GLU A 32 3.18 13.05 -0.48
N ALA A 33 3.31 11.72 -0.44
CA ALA A 33 4.49 11.00 -0.89
C ALA A 33 4.07 10.00 -1.98
N PRO A 34 3.88 10.43 -3.24
CA PRO A 34 3.60 9.52 -4.33
C PRO A 34 4.80 8.59 -4.46
N TYR A 35 4.72 7.42 -3.84
CA TYR A 35 5.61 6.32 -4.13
C TYR A 35 5.34 6.03 -5.60
N THR A 36 6.26 6.49 -6.45
CA THR A 36 6.15 6.37 -7.89
C THR A 36 5.87 4.91 -8.20
N ILE A 37 4.65 4.60 -8.63
CA ILE A 37 4.33 3.26 -9.11
C ILE A 37 5.35 3.01 -10.23
N PRO A 38 6.24 2.03 -10.08
CA PRO A 38 7.28 1.81 -11.06
C PRO A 38 6.59 1.43 -12.37
N ASN A 39 6.95 2.14 -13.44
CA ASN A 39 6.39 1.91 -14.76
C ASN A 39 6.68 0.45 -15.19
N GLU A 40 5.81 -0.16 -16.01
CA GLU A 40 5.90 -1.55 -16.50
C GLU A 40 7.23 -1.93 -17.20
N GLU A 41 8.15 -0.96 -17.38
CA GLU A 41 9.48 -1.14 -17.93
C GLU A 41 10.54 -1.62 -16.90
N ASN A 42 10.23 -1.68 -15.60
CA ASN A 42 11.15 -2.22 -14.60
C ASN A 42 11.08 -3.76 -14.54
N PRO A 43 12.19 -4.49 -14.77
CA PRO A 43 12.22 -5.95 -14.62
C PRO A 43 11.96 -6.42 -13.18
N ASP A 44 12.08 -5.53 -12.20
CA ASP A 44 11.85 -5.75 -10.77
C ASP A 44 10.48 -5.24 -10.28
N LEU A 45 9.53 -4.94 -11.18
CA LEU A 45 8.19 -4.44 -10.83
C LEU A 45 7.51 -5.28 -9.73
N LEU A 46 7.60 -6.62 -9.81
CA LEU A 46 7.04 -7.51 -8.79
C LEU A 46 7.64 -7.24 -7.39
N LYS A 47 8.95 -7.00 -7.33
CA LYS A 47 9.66 -6.73 -6.08
C LYS A 47 9.28 -5.35 -5.54
N GLU A 48 9.27 -4.33 -6.40
CA GLU A 48 8.88 -2.98 -6.00
C GLU A 48 7.41 -2.92 -5.52
N MET A 49 6.50 -3.64 -6.18
CA MET A 49 5.11 -3.75 -5.73
C MET A 49 4.99 -4.46 -4.38
N GLN A 50 5.78 -5.51 -4.18
CA GLN A 50 5.77 -6.22 -2.91
C GLN A 50 6.33 -5.37 -1.77
N ASP A 51 7.38 -4.59 -2.05
CA ASP A 51 7.98 -3.63 -1.12
C ASP A 51 6.98 -2.51 -0.77
N TYR A 52 6.26 -1.99 -1.76
CA TYR A 52 5.21 -1.00 -1.55
C TYR A 52 4.04 -1.54 -0.71
N TYR A 53 3.60 -2.77 -0.99
CA TYR A 53 2.57 -3.42 -0.18
C TYR A 53 3.01 -3.59 1.29
N ASP A 54 4.25 -4.01 1.53
CA ASP A 54 4.81 -4.20 2.88
C ASP A 54 4.95 -2.86 3.62
N TYR A 55 5.36 -1.80 2.91
CA TYR A 55 5.39 -0.44 3.43
C TYR A 55 4.00 0.02 3.90
N LEU A 56 2.98 -0.08 3.04
CA LEU A 56 1.61 0.31 3.40
C LEU A 56 1.06 -0.51 4.57
N GLN A 57 1.35 -1.82 4.60
CA GLN A 57 0.93 -2.69 5.69
C GLN A 57 1.60 -2.30 7.02
N THR A 58 2.87 -1.91 6.96
CA THR A 58 3.63 -1.42 8.12
C THR A 58 3.06 -0.10 8.62
N GLU A 59 2.85 0.88 7.74
CA GLU A 59 2.23 2.17 8.08
C GLU A 59 0.86 1.98 8.72
N LEU A 60 0.02 1.11 8.15
CA LEU A 60 -1.29 0.78 8.72
C LEU A 60 -1.17 0.13 10.09
N SER A 61 -0.21 -0.78 10.28
CA SER A 61 0.01 -1.45 11.56
C SER A 61 0.51 -0.47 12.64
N GLU A 62 1.47 0.38 12.30
CA GLU A 62 2.00 1.44 13.15
C GLU A 62 0.89 2.42 13.53
N TYR A 63 0.10 2.87 12.56
CA TYR A 63 -1.05 3.74 12.79
C TYR A 63 -2.07 3.11 13.72
N LYS A 64 -2.48 1.84 13.46
CA LYS A 64 -3.40 1.10 14.33
C LYS A 64 -2.86 1.00 15.75
N LYS A 65 -1.56 0.72 15.94
CA LYS A 65 -0.92 0.69 17.27
C LYS A 65 -0.95 2.05 17.96
N LEU A 66 -0.57 3.11 17.25
CA LEU A 66 -0.54 4.48 17.78
C LEU A 66 -1.94 4.97 18.17
N HIS A 67 -2.95 4.64 17.37
CA HIS A 67 -4.34 5.01 17.61
C HIS A 67 -5.09 4.01 18.52
N GLY A 68 -4.43 2.94 18.99
CA GLY A 68 -5.05 1.94 19.86
C GLY A 68 -6.19 1.14 19.21
N ILE A 69 -6.16 1.01 17.88
CA ILE A 69 -7.17 0.31 17.10
C ILE A 69 -6.83 -1.18 17.10
N ASN A 70 -7.31 -1.88 18.12
CA ASN A 70 -7.33 -3.33 18.15
C ASN A 70 -8.61 -3.81 17.45
N GLU A 71 -8.44 -4.65 16.42
CA GLU A 71 -9.51 -5.33 15.69
C GLU A 71 -10.27 -6.33 16.58
#